data_AF-M1YNB0-F1
#
_entry.id   AF-M1YNB0-F1
#
_cell.length_a   1.000
_cell.length_b   1.000
_cell.length_c   1.000
_cell.angle_alpha   90.00
_cell.angle_beta   90.00
_cell.angle_gamma   90.00
#
_symmetry.space_group_name_H-M   'P 1'
#
loop_
_entity.id
_entity.type
_entity.pdbx_description
1 polymer ?
#
loop_
_entity_poly.entity_id
_entity_poly.type
_entity_poly.pdbx_seq_one_letter_code
_entity_poly.pdbx_strand_id
1 'polypeptide(L)' 'MTKEGNVTFIQCHQCQKEFEDGFQICPYCGAPYGASGAHYPRVPNWMFGAILVLFAVLASILFYSLMTF' A
#
# COMPACT_ATOMS: atom_id res chain seq x y z
N MET A 1 23.73 0.56 -36.64
CA MET A 1 23.61 -0.29 -35.44
C MET A 1 22.30 0.08 -34.76
N THR A 2 21.42 -0.90 -34.63
CA THR A 2 20.05 -0.81 -34.11
C THR A 2 20.04 -0.46 -32.63
N LYS A 3 19.11 0.41 -32.21
CA LYS A 3 18.48 0.32 -30.89
C LYS A 3 17.03 0.76 -31.05
N GLU A 4 16.18 -0.23 -31.32
CA GLU A 4 14.76 -0.12 -31.01
C GLU A 4 14.69 0.14 -29.50
N GLY A 5 14.56 1.41 -29.13
CA GLY A 5 14.32 1.80 -27.75
C GLY A 5 12.96 1.26 -27.37
N ASN A 6 12.94 0.13 -26.66
CA ASN A 6 11.74 -0.35 -26.01
C ASN A 6 11.46 0.64 -24.87
N VAL A 7 10.63 1.63 -25.18
CA VAL A 7 10.16 2.61 -24.20
C VAL A 7 9.11 1.92 -23.35
N THR A 8 9.54 1.35 -22.22
CA THR A 8 8.62 0.80 -21.22
C THR A 8 7.99 1.95 -20.44
N PHE A 9 6.67 1.98 -20.33
CA PHE A 9 5.96 2.94 -19.48
C PHE A 9 5.59 2.28 -18.15
N ILE A 10 5.75 3.04 -17.07
CA ILE A 10 5.49 2.61 -15.70
C ILE A 10 4.51 3.57 -15.02
N GLN A 11 3.66 3.03 -14.14
CA GLN A 11 2.67 3.82 -13.42
C GLN A 11 3.18 4.20 -12.03
N CYS A 12 3.12 5.49 -11.68
CA CYS A 12 3.45 5.96 -10.34
C CYS A 12 2.41 5.47 -9.32
N HIS A 13 2.83 4.77 -8.26
CA HIS A 13 1.91 4.36 -7.18
C HIS A 13 1.34 5.52 -6.34
N GLN A 14 1.96 6.71 -6.40
CA GLN A 14 1.51 7.88 -5.62
C GLN A 14 0.46 8.70 -6.37
N CYS A 15 0.74 9.06 -7.64
CA CYS A 15 -0.14 9.93 -8.42
C CYS A 15 -0.91 9.20 -9.53
N GLN A 16 -0.70 7.89 -9.71
CA GLN A 16 -1.31 7.02 -10.71
C GLN A 16 -1.07 7.44 -12.17
N LYS A 17 -0.16 8.38 -12.41
CA LYS A 17 0.24 8.79 -13.76
C LYS A 17 1.29 7.84 -14.32
N GLU A 18 1.17 7.58 -15.61
CA GLU A 18 2.14 6.81 -16.37
C GLU A 18 3.26 7.73 -16.86
N PHE A 19 4.49 7.27 -16.74
CA PHE A 19 5.68 7.95 -17.21
C PHE A 19 6.67 6.93 -17.75
N GLU A 20 7.66 7.42 -18.48
CA GLU A 20 8.70 6.58 -19.08
C GLU A 20 9.55 5.89 -18.02
N ASP A 21 9.89 4.63 -18.22
CA ASP A 21 10.85 3.93 -17.37
C ASP A 21 12.25 4.51 -17.62
N GLY A 22 13.02 4.70 -16.55
CA GLY A 22 14.31 5.39 -16.59
C GLY A 22 14.37 6.66 -15.73
N PHE A 23 13.23 7.15 -15.23
CA PHE A 23 13.21 8.23 -14.25
C PHE A 23 13.33 7.68 -12.82
N GLN A 24 14.34 8.13 -12.07
CA GLN A 24 14.50 7.81 -10.63
C GLN A 24 13.45 8.50 -9.75
N ILE A 25 12.71 9.46 -10.29
CA ILE A 25 11.73 10.27 -9.56
C ILE A 25 10.55 10.52 -10.49
N CYS A 26 9.32 10.35 -10.01
CA CYS A 26 8.14 10.61 -10.81
C CYS A 26 8.07 12.11 -11.18
N PRO A 27 8.04 12.46 -12.48
CA PRO A 27 8.07 13.87 -12.93
C PRO A 27 6.80 14.65 -12.57
N TYR A 28 5.72 13.95 -12.19
CA TYR A 28 4.43 14.59 -11.90
C TYR A 28 4.23 14.95 -10.44
N CYS A 29 4.81 14.19 -9.51
CA CYS A 29 4.61 14.37 -8.07
C CYS A 29 5.91 14.48 -7.28
N GLY A 30 7.07 14.19 -7.88
CA GLY A 30 8.36 14.21 -7.20
C GLY A 30 8.62 13.01 -6.28
N ALA A 31 7.77 11.97 -6.32
CA ALA A 31 7.98 10.76 -5.53
C ALA A 31 9.15 9.92 -6.08
N PRO A 32 10.07 9.41 -5.25
CA PRO A 32 11.19 8.61 -5.71
C PRO A 32 10.73 7.24 -6.24
N TYR A 33 11.24 6.86 -7.39
CA TYR A 33 11.08 5.55 -8.01
C TYR A 33 12.30 4.70 -7.61
N GLY A 34 12.07 3.58 -6.91
CA GLY A 34 13.16 2.68 -6.50
C GLY A 34 13.65 2.79 -5.05
N ALA A 35 12.77 3.07 -4.09
CA ALA A 35 13.00 2.59 -2.72
C ALA A 35 12.68 1.08 -2.66
N SER A 36 13.55 0.27 -3.27
CA SER A 36 13.62 -1.17 -3.06
C SER A 36 13.80 -1.44 -1.57
N GLY A 37 12.71 -1.82 -0.89
CA GLY A 37 12.79 -2.24 0.51
C GLY A 37 11.48 -2.31 1.27
N ALA A 38 10.41 -1.63 0.83
CA ALA A 38 9.10 -1.79 1.43
C ALA A 38 8.16 -2.43 0.40
N HIS A 39 8.30 -3.75 0.24
CA HIS A 39 7.18 -4.60 -0.15
C HIS A 39 6.10 -4.44 0.93
N TYR A 40 5.35 -3.33 0.92
CA TYR A 40 4.12 -3.27 1.66
C TYR A 40 3.19 -4.24 0.92
N PRO A 41 2.79 -5.38 1.51
CA PRO A 41 1.68 -6.11 0.94
C PRO A 41 0.54 -5.10 0.86
N ARG A 42 -0.12 -5.04 -0.30
CA ARG A 42 -1.30 -4.21 -0.51
C ARG A 42 -2.45 -4.83 0.28
N VAL A 43 -2.34 -4.83 1.60
CA VAL A 43 -3.43 -5.20 2.49
C VAL A 43 -4.47 -4.08 2.36
N PRO A 44 -5.66 -4.37 1.81
CA PRO A 44 -6.71 -3.37 1.74
C PRO A 44 -6.99 -2.90 3.16
N ASN A 45 -7.03 -1.58 3.35
CA ASN A 45 -7.36 -0.88 4.59
C ASN A 45 -8.59 -1.46 5.33
N TRP A 46 -9.49 -2.13 4.63
CA TRP A 46 -10.64 -2.84 5.20
C TRP A 46 -10.28 -4.02 6.12
N MET A 47 -9.14 -4.68 5.90
CA MET A 47 -8.79 -5.91 6.62
C MET A 47 -8.30 -5.63 8.05
N PHE A 48 -7.58 -4.51 8.26
CA PHE A 48 -7.20 -4.05 9.60
C PHE A 48 -8.43 -3.62 10.41
N GLY A 49 -9.43 -3.02 9.76
CA GLY A 49 -10.70 -2.66 10.40
C GLY A 49 -11.45 -3.88 10.91
N ALA A 50 -11.59 -4.92 10.09
CA ALA A 50 -12.32 -6.14 10.44
C ALA A 50 -11.72 -6.84 11.67
N ILE A 51 -10.38 -6.98 11.72
CA ILE A 51 -9.69 -7.62 12.84
C ILE A 51 -9.86 -6.79 14.13
N LEU A 52 -9.70 -5.47 14.08
CA LEU A 52 -9.88 -4.59 15.24
C LEU A 52 -11.32 -4.64 15.80
N VAL A 53 -12.32 -4.66 14.93
CA VAL A 53 -13.73 -4.77 15.34
C VAL A 53 -14.00 -6.11 16.05
N LEU A 54 -13.46 -7.20 15.52
CA LEU A 54 -13.62 -8.54 16.10
C LEU A 54 -12.98 -8.62 17.50
N PHE A 55 -11.77 -8.06 17.65
CA PHE A 55 -11.10 -7.95 18.95
C PHE A 55 -11.89 -7.09 19.95
N ALA A 56 -12.43 -5.94 19.51
CA ALA A 56 -13.20 -5.05 20.38
C ALA A 56 -14.48 -5.71 20.90
N VAL A 57 -15.19 -6.47 20.05
CA VAL A 57 -16.39 -7.22 20.44
C VAL A 57 -16.05 -8.32 21.46
N LEU A 58 -15.02 -9.12 21.20
CA LEU A 58 -14.58 -10.18 22.12
C LEU A 58 -14.14 -9.62 23.47
N ALA A 59 -13.37 -8.53 23.48
CA ALA A 59 -12.93 -7.87 24.70
C ALA A 59 -14.11 -7.32 25.50
N SER A 60 -15.10 -6.72 24.83
CA SER A 60 -16.31 -6.22 25.47
C SER A 60 -17.09 -7.34 26.15
N ILE A 61 -17.32 -8.46 25.46
CA ILE A 61 -18.04 -9.62 26.02
C ILE A 61 -17.32 -10.16 27.26
N LEU A 62 -16.00 -10.36 27.17
CA LEU A 62 -15.19 -10.81 28.30
C LEU A 62 -15.28 -9.86 29.50
N PHE A 63 -15.23 -8.55 29.24
CA PHE A 63 -15.34 -7.55 30.30
C PHE A 63 -16.71 -7.58 31.00
N TYR A 64 -17.80 -7.72 30.24
CA TYR A 64 -19.14 -7.88 30.80
C TYR A 64 -19.27 -9.15 31.64
N SER A 65 -18.70 -10.27 31.19
CA SER A 65 -18.68 -11.52 31.96
C SER A 65 -17.92 -11.39 33.28
N LEU A 66 -16.80 -10.64 33.30
CA LEU A 66 -16.03 -10.38 34.51
C LEU A 66 -16.76 -9.45 35.49
N MET A 67 -17.46 -8.43 35.00
CA MET A 67 -18.24 -7.54 35.88
C MET A 67 -19.52 -8.16 36.42
N THR A 68 -20.04 -9.19 35.74
CA THR A 68 -21.28 -9.88 36.15
C THR A 68 -21.02 -10.95 37.22
N PHE A 69 -19.77 -11.42 37.36
CA PHE A 69 -19.37 -12.48 38.29
C PHE A 69 -18.83 -11.90 39.60
#